data_AF-A0A953WHM5-F1
#
_entry.id   AF-A0A953WHM5-F1
#
_cell.length_a   1.000
_cell.length_b   1.000
_cell.length_c   1.000
_cell.angle_alpha   90.00
_cell.angle_beta   90.00
_cell.angle_gamma   90.00
#
_symmetry.space_group_name_H-M   'P 1'
#
loop_
_entity.id
_entity.type
_entity.pdbx_description
1 polymer ?
#
loop_
_entity_poly.entity_id
_entity_poly.type
_entity_poly.pdbx_seq_one_letter_code
_entity_poly.pdbx_strand_id
1 'polypeptide(L)'
;MTLKYALIAGACLAGLAGCASAPAPTPLTSLSPAATLVAPQPIEGNSGKYMSPYTSDEVVAEWVDKAINAKVGASVGSVAGRYAGEKAMENVPFVGGFLGKSLGESMGRKIALESVGGEAFIKASSDLSFNSVNDLALYMFIEHSQRENYAAVLSATKEIYPELKTAYEPAVRRVTR
;
A
#
# COMPACT_ATOMS: atom_id res chain seq x y z
N MET A 1 33.09 -37.44 -60.81
CA MET A 1 34.08 -38.49 -60.49
C MET A 1 33.84 -38.89 -59.03
N THR A 2 33.17 -40.01 -58.76
CA THR A 2 33.76 -41.37 -58.51
C THR A 2 34.68 -41.33 -57.27
N LEU A 3 34.62 -42.17 -56.25
CA LEU A 3 34.09 -43.52 -56.09
C LEU A 3 34.27 -43.95 -54.60
N LYS A 4 33.33 -44.77 -54.08
CA LYS A 4 33.41 -45.87 -53.10
C LYS A 4 34.57 -45.94 -52.09
N TYR A 5 34.25 -46.25 -50.83
CA TYR A 5 34.79 -47.33 -49.96
C TYR A 5 33.95 -47.31 -48.66
N ALA A 6 33.63 -48.37 -47.91
CA ALA A 6 33.64 -49.82 -48.08
C ALA A 6 32.80 -50.38 -46.90
N LEU A 7 32.19 -51.54 -47.12
CA LEU A 7 31.53 -52.42 -46.16
C LEU A 7 32.38 -52.71 -44.92
N ILE A 8 31.79 -52.66 -43.72
CA ILE A 8 32.06 -53.65 -42.65
C ILE A 8 30.73 -54.01 -41.98
N ALA A 9 30.38 -55.28 -42.13
CA ALA A 9 29.29 -55.94 -41.43
C ALA A 9 29.69 -56.21 -39.97
N GLY A 10 28.79 -55.91 -39.04
CA GLY A 10 28.89 -56.28 -37.63
C GLY A 10 27.50 -56.55 -37.09
N ALA A 11 27.10 -57.82 -37.16
CA ALA A 11 25.88 -58.34 -36.58
C ALA A 11 25.99 -58.42 -35.04
N CYS A 12 24.85 -58.71 -34.40
CA CYS A 12 24.68 -59.16 -33.01
C CYS A 12 24.41 -58.05 -31.98
N LEU A 13 23.13 -57.80 -31.68
CA LEU A 13 22.42 -58.49 -30.59
C LEU A 13 21.00 -57.91 -30.44
N ALA A 14 20.03 -58.81 -30.48
CA ALA A 14 18.64 -58.53 -30.14
C ALA A 14 18.54 -58.17 -28.65
N GLY A 15 18.14 -56.93 -28.37
CA GLY A 15 17.79 -56.43 -27.06
C GLY A 15 16.30 -56.13 -26.97
N LEU A 16 15.62 -56.99 -26.22
CA LEU A 16 14.26 -56.94 -25.69
C LEU A 16 13.58 -55.57 -25.59
N ALA A 17 12.31 -55.57 -26.04
CA ALA A 17 11.14 -54.98 -25.39
C ALA A 17 11.30 -53.64 -24.62
N GLY A 18 10.70 -52.60 -25.20
CA GLY A 18 10.39 -51.36 -24.47
C GLY A 18 9.50 -50.44 -25.30
N CYS A 19 8.19 -50.73 -25.36
CA CYS A 19 7.21 -49.74 -25.81
C CYS A 19 7.13 -48.63 -24.74
N ALA A 20 7.96 -47.60 -24.88
CA ALA A 20 7.80 -46.35 -24.13
C ALA A 20 7.15 -45.32 -25.05
N SER A 21 5.82 -45.25 -25.00
CA SER A 21 5.05 -44.15 -25.58
C SER A 21 5.49 -42.86 -24.90
N ALA A 22 6.22 -42.01 -25.62
CA ALA A 22 6.49 -40.66 -25.15
C ALA A 22 5.15 -39.91 -25.01
N PRO A 23 4.81 -39.31 -23.86
CA PRO A 23 3.67 -38.42 -23.78
C PRO A 23 3.94 -37.22 -24.71
N ALA A 24 2.96 -36.91 -25.56
CA ALA A 24 2.99 -35.73 -26.41
C ALA A 24 3.26 -34.46 -25.59
N PRO A 25 3.98 -33.46 -26.14
CA PRO A 25 4.12 -32.17 -25.45
C PRO A 25 2.73 -31.59 -25.23
N THR A 26 2.37 -31.44 -23.96
CA THR A 26 1.18 -30.69 -23.56
C THR A 26 1.25 -29.30 -24.17
N PRO A 27 0.18 -28.82 -24.83
CA PRO A 27 0.12 -27.42 -25.23
C PRO A 27 0.26 -26.58 -23.95
N LEU A 28 1.19 -25.63 -23.99
CA LEU A 28 1.37 -24.65 -22.93
C LEU A 28 0.03 -23.99 -22.66
N THR A 29 -0.53 -24.28 -21.49
CA THR A 29 -1.74 -23.64 -20.97
C THR A 29 -1.57 -22.14 -21.11
N SER A 30 -2.50 -21.56 -21.85
CA SER A 30 -2.68 -20.14 -22.12
C SER A 30 -2.24 -19.24 -20.97
N LEU A 31 -1.39 -18.26 -21.29
CA LEU A 31 -1.19 -17.05 -20.49
C LEU A 31 -2.55 -16.51 -20.07
N SER A 32 -2.84 -16.54 -18.76
CA SER A 32 -4.01 -15.86 -18.20
C SER A 32 -4.00 -14.39 -18.60
N PRO A 33 -5.04 -13.88 -19.29
CA PRO A 33 -5.12 -12.47 -19.61
C PRO A 33 -5.52 -11.68 -18.36
N ALA A 34 -4.73 -10.65 -18.03
CA ALA A 34 -4.99 -9.61 -17.03
C ALA A 34 -5.41 -10.10 -15.62
N ALA A 35 -4.45 -10.12 -14.69
CA ALA A 35 -4.78 -10.11 -13.26
C ALA A 35 -5.62 -8.85 -12.99
N THR A 36 -6.93 -9.04 -12.80
CA THR A 36 -7.80 -7.93 -12.42
C THR A 36 -7.39 -7.50 -11.02
N LEU A 37 -7.02 -6.24 -10.89
CA LEU A 37 -6.64 -5.61 -9.63
C LEU A 37 -7.89 -5.51 -8.76
N VAL A 38 -8.09 -6.46 -7.84
CA VAL A 38 -9.25 -6.46 -6.93
C VAL A 38 -8.88 -5.77 -5.63
N ALA A 39 -9.62 -4.72 -5.26
CA ALA A 39 -9.44 -4.06 -3.97
C ALA A 39 -9.84 -4.98 -2.81
N PRO A 40 -9.16 -4.88 -1.66
CA PRO A 40 -9.62 -5.51 -0.42
C PRO A 40 -11.03 -5.03 -0.07
N GLN A 41 -11.89 -5.96 0.31
CA GLN A 41 -13.26 -5.64 0.71
C GLN A 41 -13.23 -4.94 2.08
N PRO A 42 -13.84 -3.75 2.22
CA PRO A 42 -13.95 -3.07 3.51
C PRO A 42 -14.89 -3.83 4.44
N ILE A 43 -14.73 -3.61 5.74
CA ILE A 43 -15.66 -4.04 6.78
C ILE A 43 -16.71 -2.95 6.93
N GLU A 44 -17.98 -3.29 6.74
CA GLU A 44 -19.11 -2.40 7.02
C GLU A 44 -19.12 -1.99 8.50
N GLY A 45 -19.33 -0.70 8.73
CA GLY A 45 -19.24 -0.05 10.03
C GLY A 45 -17.81 0.21 10.51
N ASN A 46 -17.68 0.42 11.82
CA ASN A 46 -16.48 0.95 12.47
C ASN A 46 -15.79 -0.05 13.42
N SER A 47 -15.99 -1.35 13.16
CA SER A 47 -15.45 -2.43 13.99
C SER A 47 -13.97 -2.71 13.75
N GLY A 48 -13.44 -2.33 12.57
CA GLY A 48 -12.03 -2.47 12.23
C GLY A 48 -11.11 -1.51 12.99
N LYS A 49 -9.80 -1.76 12.89
CA LYS A 49 -8.76 -0.93 13.52
C LYS A 49 -8.57 0.42 12.81
N TYR A 50 -8.71 0.44 11.49
CA TYR A 50 -8.46 1.63 10.66
C TYR A 50 -9.75 2.03 9.97
N MET A 51 -10.21 3.26 10.17
CA MET A 51 -11.40 3.75 9.47
C MET A 51 -11.03 4.17 8.05
N SER A 52 -11.94 3.92 7.12
CA SER A 52 -11.79 4.38 5.75
C SER A 52 -11.86 5.92 5.69
N PRO A 53 -11.04 6.58 4.86
CA PRO A 53 -11.19 8.00 4.56
C PRO A 53 -12.28 8.28 3.53
N TYR A 54 -12.93 7.24 3.00
CA TYR A 54 -14.07 7.31 2.10
C TYR A 54 -15.25 6.56 2.70
N THR A 55 -16.46 7.05 2.47
CA THR A 55 -17.68 6.36 2.88
C THR A 55 -18.13 5.33 1.85
N SER A 56 -19.12 4.50 2.20
CA SER A 56 -19.77 3.57 1.26
C SER A 56 -20.43 4.27 0.07
N ASP A 57 -20.83 5.54 0.22
CA ASP A 57 -21.31 6.43 -0.85
C ASP A 57 -20.17 7.02 -1.72
N GLU A 58 -18.93 6.56 -1.52
CA GLU A 58 -17.72 7.02 -2.19
C GLU A 58 -17.39 8.51 -2.00
N VAL A 59 -17.90 9.15 -0.96
CA VAL A 59 -17.53 10.51 -0.59
C VAL A 59 -16.42 10.50 0.46
N VAL A 60 -15.70 11.61 0.61
CA VAL A 60 -14.67 11.74 1.64
C VAL A 60 -15.35 11.80 3.02
N ALA A 61 -14.83 11.05 3.98
CA ALA A 61 -15.34 11.07 5.35
C ALA A 61 -15.08 12.42 6.04
N GLU A 62 -16.01 12.89 6.87
CA GLU A 62 -15.93 14.24 7.47
C GLU A 62 -14.66 14.49 8.30
N TRP A 63 -14.12 13.45 8.95
CA TRP A 63 -12.88 13.56 9.71
C TRP A 63 -11.67 13.87 8.82
N VAL A 64 -11.69 13.44 7.56
CA VAL A 64 -10.65 13.73 6.58
C VAL A 64 -10.74 15.18 6.14
N ASP A 65 -11.93 15.70 5.87
CA ASP A 65 -12.13 17.12 5.54
C ASP A 65 -11.67 18.02 6.68
N LYS A 66 -11.99 17.65 7.92
CA LYS A 66 -11.45 18.33 9.11
C LYS A 66 -9.92 18.24 9.17
N ALA A 67 -9.34 17.08 8.90
CA ALA A 67 -7.88 16.91 8.90
C ALA A 67 -7.20 17.81 7.86
N ILE A 68 -7.74 17.87 6.65
CA ILE A 68 -7.24 18.74 5.56
C ILE A 68 -7.31 20.20 5.99
N ASN A 69 -8.45 20.64 6.53
CA ASN A 69 -8.63 22.03 6.99
C ASN A 69 -7.72 22.37 8.19
N ALA A 70 -7.59 21.46 9.15
CA ALA A 70 -6.71 21.61 10.30
C ALA A 70 -5.24 21.73 9.85
N LYS A 71 -4.83 20.94 8.85
CA LYS A 71 -3.49 21.01 8.26
C LYS A 71 -3.22 22.33 7.56
N VAL A 72 -4.19 22.86 6.82
CA VAL A 72 -4.06 24.19 6.20
C VAL A 72 -3.87 25.27 7.27
N GLY A 73 -4.68 25.26 8.33
CA GLY A 73 -4.53 26.18 9.46
C GLY A 73 -3.19 26.01 10.19
N ALA A 74 -2.78 24.78 10.44
CA ALA A 74 -1.52 24.45 11.08
C ALA A 74 -0.31 24.85 10.23
N SER A 75 -0.40 24.78 8.90
CA SER A 75 0.70 25.20 8.01
C SER A 75 0.93 26.70 8.09
N VAL A 76 -0.15 27.50 8.08
CA VAL A 76 -0.09 28.95 8.28
C VAL A 76 0.47 29.29 9.67
N GLY A 77 -0.02 28.64 10.72
CA GLY A 77 0.49 28.80 12.08
C GLY A 77 1.94 28.34 12.24
N SER A 78 2.35 27.27 11.54
CA SER A 78 3.71 26.73 11.57
C SER A 78 4.70 27.65 10.88
N VAL A 79 4.33 28.35 9.81
CA VAL A 79 5.20 29.36 9.19
C VAL A 79 5.48 30.50 10.18
N ALA A 80 4.43 31.04 10.81
CA ALA A 80 4.58 32.07 11.84
C ALA A 80 5.34 31.56 13.08
N GLY A 81 5.04 30.34 13.53
CA GLY A 81 5.65 29.70 14.68
C GLY A 81 7.10 29.28 14.44
N ARG A 82 7.47 28.87 13.23
CA ARG A 82 8.87 28.61 12.84
C ARG A 82 9.68 29.88 12.85
N TYR A 83 9.15 31.00 12.36
CA TYR A 83 9.85 32.28 12.44
C TYR A 83 10.14 32.69 13.90
N ALA A 84 9.15 32.53 14.80
CA ALA A 84 9.35 32.79 16.23
C ALA A 84 10.24 31.73 16.91
N GLY A 85 10.12 30.47 16.50
CA GLY A 85 10.82 29.32 17.07
C GLY A 85 12.28 29.21 16.64
N GLU A 86 12.61 29.58 15.39
CA GLU A 86 14.00 29.67 14.91
C GLU A 86 14.80 30.65 15.76
N LYS A 87 14.19 31.74 16.24
CA LYS A 87 14.81 32.65 17.22
C LYS A 87 14.99 32.05 18.61
N ALA A 88 14.13 31.14 19.04
CA ALA A 88 14.21 30.49 20.35
C ALA A 88 15.14 29.26 20.34
N MET A 89 15.26 28.56 19.21
CA MET A 89 16.01 27.32 19.05
C MET A 89 17.51 27.48 18.86
N GLU A 90 18.03 28.70 18.66
CA GLU A 90 19.47 28.98 18.65
C GLU A 90 20.18 28.51 19.95
N ASN A 91 19.45 28.21 21.04
CA ASN A 91 20.00 27.95 22.37
C ASN A 91 19.78 26.52 22.96
N VAL A 92 19.20 25.55 22.24
CA VAL A 92 18.84 24.25 22.87
C VAL A 92 19.28 23.02 22.06
N PRO A 93 20.15 22.13 22.61
CA PRO A 93 20.52 20.88 21.95
C PRO A 93 19.40 19.83 22.05
N PHE A 94 18.78 19.48 20.92
CA PHE A 94 17.71 18.49 20.84
C PHE A 94 18.27 17.06 20.65
N VAL A 95 17.85 16.12 21.51
CA VAL A 95 18.31 14.72 21.50
C VAL A 95 17.65 13.95 20.33
N GLY A 96 18.31 13.91 19.17
CA GLY A 96 17.77 13.44 17.88
C GLY A 96 17.85 11.94 17.56
N GLY A 97 17.44 11.06 18.48
CA GLY A 97 17.47 9.60 18.27
C GLY A 97 16.14 8.96 17.84
N PHE A 98 16.14 7.62 17.62
CA PHE A 98 14.94 6.79 17.37
C PHE A 98 13.84 6.98 18.42
N LEU A 99 14.21 7.18 19.69
CA LEU A 99 13.28 7.52 20.77
C LEU A 99 12.53 8.84 20.48
N GLY A 100 13.24 9.85 19.97
CA GLY A 100 12.65 11.12 19.57
C GLY A 100 11.66 10.96 18.42
N LYS A 101 11.97 10.09 17.44
CA LYS A 101 11.06 9.79 16.32
C LYS A 101 9.76 9.11 16.79
N SER A 102 9.86 8.06 17.61
CA SER A 102 8.68 7.33 18.10
C SER A 102 7.80 8.19 19.01
N LEU A 103 8.42 8.91 19.95
CA LEU A 103 7.70 9.85 20.82
C LEU A 103 7.05 10.98 20.01
N GLY A 104 7.78 11.52 19.02
CA GLY A 104 7.27 12.54 18.11
C GLY A 104 6.12 12.06 17.25
N GLU A 105 6.16 10.84 16.73
CA GLU A 105 5.07 10.25 15.94
C GLU A 105 3.83 9.98 16.79
N SER A 106 3.99 9.49 18.03
CA SER A 106 2.87 9.26 18.96
C SER A 106 2.22 10.57 19.40
N MET A 107 3.02 11.57 19.80
CA MET A 107 2.53 12.89 20.16
C MET A 107 1.88 13.60 18.97
N GLY A 108 2.52 13.52 17.79
CA GLY A 108 2.00 14.09 16.56
C GLY A 108 0.65 13.47 16.17
N ARG A 109 0.53 12.14 16.26
CA ARG A 109 -0.75 11.44 16.04
C ARG A 109 -1.80 11.90 17.03
N LYS A 110 -1.46 12.02 18.32
CA LYS A 110 -2.41 12.48 19.35
C LYS A 110 -2.93 13.88 19.03
N ILE A 111 -2.06 14.82 18.68
CA ILE A 111 -2.44 16.18 18.28
C ILE A 111 -3.32 16.15 17.02
N ALA A 112 -2.96 15.33 16.02
CA ALA A 112 -3.75 15.18 14.80
C ALA A 112 -5.14 14.57 15.06
N LEU A 113 -5.25 13.61 15.99
CA LEU A 113 -6.52 13.06 16.42
C LEU A 113 -7.38 14.11 17.13
N GLU A 114 -6.80 14.85 18.07
CA GLU A 114 -7.51 15.89 18.81
C GLU A 114 -8.01 17.00 17.88
N SER A 115 -7.23 17.39 16.87
CA SER A 115 -7.61 18.44 15.91
C SER A 115 -8.80 18.06 15.03
N VAL A 116 -9.03 16.77 14.80
CA VAL A 116 -10.16 16.27 14.00
C VAL A 116 -11.38 15.88 14.85
N GLY A 117 -11.31 15.98 16.18
CA GLY A 117 -12.41 15.65 17.10
C GLY A 117 -12.27 14.32 17.84
N GLY A 118 -11.11 13.66 17.73
CA GLY A 118 -10.77 12.44 18.46
C GLY A 118 -11.24 11.14 17.79
N GLU A 119 -10.84 10.01 18.37
CA GLU A 119 -11.14 8.68 17.82
C GLU A 119 -12.65 8.38 17.75
N ALA A 120 -13.43 8.88 18.70
CA ALA A 120 -14.89 8.73 18.69
C ALA A 120 -15.52 9.43 17.47
N PHE A 121 -15.05 10.63 17.13
CA PHE A 121 -15.53 11.37 15.96
C PHE A 121 -15.16 10.64 14.66
N ILE A 122 -13.92 10.16 14.55
CA ILE A 122 -13.47 9.38 13.38
C ILE A 122 -14.36 8.15 13.17
N LYS A 123 -14.67 7.40 14.25
CA LYS A 123 -15.58 6.25 14.17
C LYS A 123 -17.02 6.61 13.86
N ALA A 124 -17.50 7.75 14.35
CA ALA A 124 -18.88 8.20 14.11
C ALA A 124 -19.10 8.73 12.69
N SER A 125 -18.05 9.28 12.07
CA SER A 125 -18.05 9.84 10.72
C SER A 125 -17.54 8.87 9.65
N SER A 126 -17.40 7.58 9.98
CA SER A 126 -16.97 6.54 9.07
C SER A 126 -17.94 5.36 9.11
N ASP A 127 -18.28 4.83 7.94
CA ASP A 127 -19.14 3.66 7.74
C ASP A 127 -18.36 2.46 7.16
N LEU A 128 -17.07 2.62 6.87
CA LEU A 128 -16.18 1.56 6.40
C LEU A 128 -14.92 1.48 7.26
N SER A 129 -14.41 0.27 7.47
CA SER A 129 -13.20 0.04 8.25
C SER A 129 -12.37 -1.16 7.78
N PHE A 130 -11.13 -1.25 8.27
CA PHE A 130 -10.16 -2.28 7.92
C PHE A 130 -9.42 -2.79 9.17
N ASN A 131 -9.07 -4.06 9.16
CA ASN A 131 -8.21 -4.65 10.20
C ASN A 131 -6.71 -4.45 9.91
N SER A 132 -6.37 -4.17 8.65
CA SER A 132 -4.99 -4.09 8.15
C SER A 132 -4.75 -2.74 7.50
N VAL A 133 -3.60 -2.14 7.82
CA VAL A 133 -3.16 -0.88 7.19
C VAL A 133 -2.79 -1.08 5.72
N ASN A 134 -2.36 -2.29 5.35
CA ASN A 134 -2.09 -2.64 3.95
C ASN A 134 -3.40 -2.72 3.15
N ASP A 135 -4.46 -3.25 3.77
CA ASP A 135 -5.75 -3.43 3.09
C ASP A 135 -6.38 -2.06 2.85
N LEU A 136 -6.32 -1.18 3.85
CA LEU A 136 -6.68 0.23 3.70
C LEU A 136 -5.84 0.91 2.60
N ALA A 137 -4.52 0.73 2.60
CA ALA A 137 -3.65 1.34 1.59
C ALA A 137 -3.99 0.89 0.16
N LEU A 138 -4.24 -0.40 -0.02
CA LEU A 138 -4.63 -0.97 -1.31
C LEU A 138 -6.01 -0.50 -1.72
N TYR A 139 -6.99 -0.51 -0.83
CA TYR A 139 -8.34 0.01 -1.09
C TYR A 139 -8.28 1.47 -1.56
N MET A 140 -7.59 2.35 -0.82
CA MET A 140 -7.43 3.75 -1.20
C MET A 140 -6.80 3.91 -2.58
N PHE A 141 -5.76 3.11 -2.89
CA PHE A 141 -5.09 3.21 -4.17
C PHE A 141 -5.93 2.66 -5.33
N ILE A 142 -6.51 1.48 -5.17
CA ILE A 142 -7.22 0.79 -6.25
C ILE A 142 -8.51 1.53 -6.60
N GLU A 143 -9.29 1.94 -5.60
CA GLU A 143 -10.61 2.54 -5.79
C GLU A 143 -10.57 4.06 -6.00
N HIS A 144 -9.61 4.76 -5.40
CA HIS A 144 -9.66 6.22 -5.30
C HIS A 144 -8.42 6.96 -5.83
N SER A 145 -7.35 6.28 -6.28
CA SER A 145 -6.10 6.96 -6.70
C SER A 145 -6.26 7.93 -7.85
N GLN A 146 -7.30 7.76 -8.68
CA GLN A 146 -7.56 8.61 -9.85
C GLN A 146 -8.33 9.90 -9.50
N ARG A 147 -8.74 10.09 -8.23
CA ARG A 147 -9.49 11.28 -7.81
C ARG A 147 -8.56 12.48 -7.63
N GLU A 148 -9.03 13.66 -7.99
CA GLU A 148 -8.24 14.90 -7.92
C GLU A 148 -7.75 15.23 -6.50
N ASN A 149 -8.57 14.91 -5.49
CA ASN A 149 -8.28 15.15 -4.08
C ASN A 149 -7.47 14.01 -3.42
N TYR A 150 -7.12 12.96 -4.15
CA TYR A 150 -6.51 11.75 -3.59
C TYR A 150 -5.25 12.03 -2.77
N ALA A 151 -4.37 12.90 -3.26
CA ALA A 151 -3.12 13.24 -2.57
C ALA A 151 -3.38 13.93 -1.21
N ALA A 152 -4.38 14.81 -1.14
CA ALA A 152 -4.77 15.49 0.09
C ALA A 152 -5.37 14.48 1.09
N VAL A 153 -6.27 13.62 0.62
CA VAL A 153 -6.89 12.55 1.42
C VAL A 153 -5.81 11.61 1.96
N LEU A 154 -4.94 11.06 1.10
CA LEU A 154 -3.85 10.17 1.51
C LEU A 154 -2.92 10.84 2.53
N SER A 155 -2.62 12.12 2.34
CA SER A 155 -1.80 12.86 3.31
C SER A 155 -2.50 13.00 4.66
N ALA A 156 -3.79 13.34 4.69
CA ALA A 156 -4.57 13.48 5.91
C ALA A 156 -4.69 12.14 6.65
N THR A 157 -4.97 11.06 5.91
CA THR A 157 -5.04 9.70 6.46
C THR A 157 -3.70 9.27 7.08
N LYS A 158 -2.56 9.60 6.45
CA LYS A 158 -1.21 9.32 6.99
C LYS A 158 -0.89 10.08 8.29
N GLU A 159 -1.56 11.19 8.58
CA GLU A 159 -1.38 11.92 9.84
C GLU A 159 -2.12 11.25 10.99
N ILE A 160 -3.30 10.71 10.72
CA ILE A 160 -4.10 9.94 11.69
C ILE A 160 -3.55 8.52 11.90
N TYR A 161 -3.10 7.88 10.81
CA TYR A 161 -2.54 6.52 10.81
C TYR A 161 -1.08 6.56 10.31
N PRO A 162 -0.11 6.91 11.17
CA PRO A 162 1.29 7.06 10.78
C PRO A 162 1.91 5.78 10.19
N GLU A 163 1.36 4.61 10.51
CA GLU A 163 1.76 3.33 9.92
C GLU A 163 1.58 3.29 8.38
N LEU A 164 0.65 4.08 7.82
CA LEU A 164 0.51 4.21 6.36
C LEU A 164 1.75 4.82 5.71
N LYS A 165 2.54 5.63 6.42
CA LYS A 165 3.74 6.27 5.84
C LYS A 165 4.77 5.24 5.39
N THR A 166 4.84 4.10 6.07
CA THR A 166 5.77 3.01 5.77
C THR A 166 5.10 1.86 5.01
N ALA A 167 3.81 1.62 5.25
CA ALA A 167 3.08 0.52 4.62
C ALA A 167 2.61 0.80 3.19
N TYR A 168 2.30 2.05 2.85
CA TYR A 168 1.61 2.41 1.61
C TYR A 168 2.40 2.02 0.34
N GLU A 169 3.63 2.52 0.19
CA GLU A 169 4.46 2.26 -1.00
C GLU A 169 4.75 0.77 -1.23
N PRO A 170 5.16 -0.02 -0.22
CA PRO A 170 5.33 -1.46 -0.38
C PRO A 170 4.03 -2.18 -0.77
N ALA A 171 2.88 -1.76 -0.24
CA ALA A 171 1.59 -2.38 -0.56
C ALA A 171 1.22 -2.13 -2.04
N VAL A 172 1.24 -0.88 -2.47
CA VAL A 172 0.89 -0.49 -3.85
C VAL A 172 1.83 -1.10 -4.90
N ARG A 173 3.14 -1.16 -4.61
CA ARG A 173 4.12 -1.75 -5.53
C ARG A 173 3.86 -3.22 -5.85
N ARG A 174 3.26 -3.97 -4.93
CA ARG A 174 2.96 -5.40 -5.14
C ARG A 174 1.90 -5.64 -6.19
N VAL A 175 1.04 -4.64 -6.42
CA VAL A 175 -0.14 -4.78 -7.28
C VAL A 175 -0.02 -3.99 -8.58
N THR A 176 1.06 -3.23 -8.74
CA THR A 176 1.37 -2.41 -9.93
C THR A 176 2.56 -2.95 -10.74
N ARG A 177 3.13 -4.10 -10.35
CA ARG A 177 4.29 -4.73 -11.00
C ARG A 177 3.87 -5.85 -11.95
#